data_AF-A0A5J4FVV3-F1
#
_entry.id   AF-A0A5J4FVV3-F1
#
_cell.length_a   1.000
_cell.length_b   1.000
_cell.length_c   1.000
_cell.angle_alpha   90.00
_cell.angle_beta   90.00
_cell.angle_gamma   90.00
#
_symmetry.space_group_name_H-M   'P 1'
#
loop_
_entity.id
_entity.type
_entity.pdbx_description
1 polymer ?
#
loop_
_entity_poly.entity_id
_entity_poly.type
_entity_poly.pdbx_seq_one_letter_code
_entity_poly.pdbx_strand_id
1 'polypeptide(L)'
;MKKTLLLIGLLLFSTIGFAQTFEGTIIDEESRTVISYAVVSIDGAKIQATTDLDGKFSISDELPRGEQVVIVTKEGYEDHYFLIDVDPDKKVVVENIGLEMTKDEIKRRKKLRKAQEKEEEQRLKDEEDRLKEARKNREKEEKRLAKELKKAKKRGGSIEVDYEDAVIDSEPRETDPIVDEPIETSDVEEISPIQIKYGAILGKTPEEITNIQLYTFIDDWMGTPYKMGGANTDGIDCSSFAQRLFTGVYGMYIERTAQKQRDSKYTDEFSGKQYLKEGDLLFFGESEYEISHVGIYLGNNYFVNATSRRGSTGVSGVKISNLAENYWSKKFISAGRRHVKDN
;
A
#
# COMPACT_ATOMS: atom_id res chain seq x y z
N MET A 1 39.87 12.06 -65.73
CA MET A 1 39.53 11.85 -64.30
C MET A 1 39.94 13.08 -63.51
N LYS A 2 39.01 13.97 -63.18
CA LYS A 2 39.20 15.06 -62.22
C LYS A 2 38.10 14.91 -61.17
N LYS A 3 38.49 14.61 -59.93
CA LYS A 3 37.58 14.46 -58.78
C LYS A 3 37.26 15.87 -58.28
N THR A 4 36.00 16.29 -58.39
CA THR A 4 35.50 17.52 -57.79
C THR A 4 35.22 17.25 -56.32
N LEU A 5 35.94 17.95 -55.44
CA LEU A 5 35.80 17.86 -53.98
C LEU A 5 34.53 18.62 -53.58
N LEU A 6 33.59 17.93 -52.93
CA LEU A 6 32.35 18.48 -52.41
C LEU A 6 32.65 19.20 -51.09
N LEU A 7 32.55 20.52 -51.05
CA LEU A 7 32.65 21.31 -49.82
C LEU A 7 31.22 21.47 -49.26
N ILE A 8 30.83 20.60 -48.32
CA ILE A 8 29.58 20.78 -47.55
C ILE A 8 29.89 21.77 -46.43
N GLY A 9 29.30 22.96 -46.52
CA GLY A 9 29.35 23.96 -45.46
C GLY A 9 28.63 23.44 -44.21
N LEU A 10 29.34 23.41 -43.09
CA LEU A 10 28.78 23.13 -41.78
C LEU A 10 27.97 24.36 -41.33
N LEU A 11 26.68 24.39 -41.66
CA LEU A 11 25.72 25.32 -41.06
C LEU A 11 25.45 24.86 -39.64
N LEU A 12 26.03 25.56 -38.66
CA LEU A 12 25.64 25.45 -37.25
C LEU A 12 24.23 26.03 -37.11
N PHE A 13 23.22 25.17 -37.23
CA PHE A 13 21.87 25.49 -36.80
C PHE A 13 21.87 25.55 -35.28
N SER A 14 21.85 26.77 -34.73
CA SER A 14 21.37 26.99 -33.38
C SER A 14 19.89 26.60 -33.38
N THR A 15 19.56 25.44 -32.80
CA THR A 15 18.19 25.02 -32.57
C THR A 15 17.62 25.89 -31.47
N ILE A 16 16.75 26.82 -31.86
CA ILE A 16 15.85 27.48 -30.91
C ILE A 16 14.86 26.40 -30.47
N GLY A 17 15.04 25.91 -29.26
CA GLY A 17 14.17 24.92 -28.62
C GLY A 17 12.81 25.54 -28.29
N PHE A 18 11.76 24.88 -28.74
CA PHE A 18 10.40 25.14 -28.27
C PHE A 18 9.98 23.92 -27.45
N ALA A 19 9.47 24.14 -26.24
CA ALA A 19 9.00 23.08 -25.36
C ALA A 19 7.66 22.55 -25.88
N GLN A 20 7.64 21.31 -26.37
CA GLN A 20 6.41 20.60 -26.72
C GLN A 20 6.02 19.70 -25.54
N THR A 21 4.73 19.66 -25.20
CA THR A 21 4.24 18.78 -24.14
C THR A 21 3.62 17.52 -24.73
N PHE A 22 4.09 16.36 -24.27
CA PHE A 22 3.56 15.05 -24.58
C PHE A 22 2.94 14.44 -23.31
N GLU A 23 1.63 14.22 -23.34
CA GLU A 23 0.85 13.75 -22.19
C GLU A 23 0.03 12.52 -22.55
N GLY A 24 -0.27 11.69 -21.55
CA GLY A 24 -1.16 10.56 -21.74
C GLY A 24 -1.51 9.82 -20.47
N THR A 25 -2.27 8.74 -20.61
CA THR A 25 -2.65 7.83 -19.51
C THR A 25 -2.31 6.40 -19.89
N ILE A 26 -1.75 5.63 -18.97
CA ILE A 26 -1.40 4.23 -19.16
C ILE A 26 -2.38 3.36 -18.39
N ILE A 27 -2.89 2.33 -19.05
CA ILE A 27 -3.89 1.39 -18.50
C ILE A 27 -3.47 -0.05 -18.76
N ASP A 28 -3.98 -0.96 -17.94
CA ASP A 28 -3.97 -2.39 -18.23
C ASP A 28 -4.96 -2.67 -19.37
N GLU A 29 -4.50 -3.34 -20.42
CA GLU A 29 -5.30 -3.55 -21.63
C GLU A 29 -6.52 -4.45 -21.37
N GLU A 30 -6.42 -5.41 -20.45
CA GLU A 30 -7.49 -6.36 -20.15
C GLU A 30 -8.48 -5.79 -19.12
N SER A 31 -8.00 -5.31 -17.98
CA SER A 31 -8.86 -4.82 -16.90
C SER A 31 -9.32 -3.38 -17.10
N ARG A 32 -8.68 -2.62 -18.00
CA ARG A 32 -8.86 -1.17 -18.19
C ARG A 32 -8.54 -0.33 -16.94
N THR A 33 -7.85 -0.90 -15.96
CA THR A 33 -7.42 -0.16 -14.76
C THR A 33 -6.19 0.66 -15.07
N VAL A 34 -6.07 1.85 -14.48
CA VAL A 34 -4.89 2.70 -14.64
C VAL A 34 -3.63 2.02 -14.09
N ILE A 35 -2.49 2.27 -14.75
CA ILE A 35 -1.18 1.75 -14.34
C ILE A 35 -0.33 2.92 -13.86
N SER A 36 -0.14 2.96 -12.54
CA SER A 36 0.76 3.90 -11.89
C SER A 36 2.21 3.47 -11.99
N TYR A 37 3.13 4.43 -11.92
CA TYR A 37 4.58 4.20 -11.97
C TYR A 37 5.10 3.41 -13.19
N ALA A 38 4.39 3.47 -14.33
CA ALA A 38 4.94 3.05 -15.61
C ALA A 38 5.95 4.10 -16.09
N VAL A 39 7.08 3.66 -16.65
CA VAL A 39 8.10 4.55 -17.19
C VAL A 39 7.82 4.74 -18.67
N VAL A 40 7.66 6.00 -19.08
CA VAL A 40 7.51 6.42 -20.48
C VAL A 40 8.80 7.10 -20.89
N SER A 41 9.47 6.58 -21.91
CA SER A 41 10.72 7.16 -22.43
C SER A 41 10.67 7.33 -23.94
N ILE A 42 11.53 8.22 -24.45
CA ILE A 42 11.72 8.42 -25.88
C ILE A 42 13.04 7.77 -26.30
N ASP A 43 12.99 6.86 -27.28
CA ASP A 43 14.17 6.13 -27.73
C ASP A 43 15.26 7.08 -28.23
N GLY A 44 16.51 6.80 -27.86
CA GLY A 44 17.66 7.65 -28.17
C GLY A 44 17.71 9.01 -27.47
N ALA A 45 16.68 9.39 -26.71
CA ALA A 45 16.65 10.61 -25.91
C ALA A 45 16.86 10.30 -24.42
N LYS A 46 17.46 11.24 -23.68
CA LYS A 46 17.54 11.17 -22.20
C LYS A 46 16.29 11.75 -21.55
N ILE A 47 15.13 11.48 -22.12
CA ILE A 47 13.84 12.04 -21.71
C ILE A 47 12.97 10.88 -21.26
N GLN A 48 12.49 10.95 -20.02
CA GLN A 48 11.56 9.98 -19.46
C GLN A 48 10.61 10.66 -18.47
N ALA A 49 9.40 10.15 -18.39
CA ALA A 49 8.44 10.45 -17.34
C ALA A 49 7.97 9.14 -16.69
N THR A 50 7.36 9.29 -15.53
CA THR A 50 6.73 8.19 -14.80
C THR A 50 5.27 8.54 -14.59
N THR A 51 4.37 7.57 -14.74
CA THR A 51 2.95 7.82 -14.47
C THR A 51 2.68 8.05 -12.99
N ASP A 52 1.75 8.96 -12.70
CA ASP A 52 1.20 9.20 -11.37
C ASP A 52 0.22 8.08 -10.94
N LEU A 53 -0.50 8.29 -9.83
CA LEU A 53 -1.44 7.31 -9.30
C LEU A 53 -2.65 7.08 -10.21
N ASP A 54 -3.02 8.08 -11.01
CA ASP A 54 -4.13 8.01 -11.98
C ASP A 54 -3.64 7.45 -13.33
N GLY A 55 -2.40 6.95 -13.38
CA GLY A 55 -1.77 6.45 -14.59
C GLY A 55 -1.41 7.54 -15.60
N LYS A 56 -1.46 8.82 -15.23
CA LYS A 56 -1.17 9.94 -16.13
C LYS A 56 0.31 10.27 -16.14
N PHE A 57 0.85 10.65 -17.29
CA PHE A 57 2.20 11.18 -17.43
C PHE A 57 2.21 12.45 -18.26
N SER A 58 3.26 13.26 -18.06
CA SER A 58 3.54 14.45 -18.86
C SER A 58 5.05 14.57 -19.06
N ILE A 59 5.46 14.75 -20.31
CA ILE A 59 6.83 15.09 -20.72
C ILE A 59 6.79 16.50 -21.29
N SER A 60 7.48 17.43 -20.64
CA SER A 60 7.51 18.86 -21.02
C SER A 60 8.89 19.32 -21.50
N ASP A 61 9.77 18.37 -21.83
CA ASP A 61 11.13 18.62 -22.29
C ASP A 61 11.20 18.93 -23.79
N GLU A 62 12.35 19.44 -24.24
CA GLU A 62 12.63 19.61 -25.67
C GLU A 62 12.71 18.25 -26.38
N LEU A 63 11.59 17.81 -26.93
CA LEU A 63 11.50 16.57 -27.69
C LEU A 63 12.22 16.71 -29.05
N PRO A 64 13.00 15.69 -29.49
CA PRO A 64 13.58 15.69 -30.83
C PRO A 64 12.48 15.73 -31.89
N ARG A 65 12.59 16.63 -32.86
CA ARG A 65 11.57 16.81 -33.91
C ARG A 65 11.44 15.59 -34.83
N GLY A 66 10.23 15.39 -35.33
CA GLY A 66 9.88 14.31 -36.26
C GLY A 66 9.43 13.05 -35.54
N GLU A 67 9.41 11.94 -36.27
CA GLU A 67 8.92 10.66 -35.76
C GLU A 67 9.83 10.11 -34.65
N GLN A 68 9.28 9.94 -33.45
CA GLN A 68 9.95 9.41 -32.27
C GLN A 68 9.31 8.09 -31.84
N VAL A 69 10.14 7.16 -31.36
CA VAL A 69 9.65 5.93 -30.72
C VAL A 69 9.46 6.20 -29.23
N VAL A 70 8.24 6.00 -28.75
CA VAL A 70 7.91 5.98 -27.33
C VAL A 70 7.99 4.55 -26.83
N ILE A 71 8.66 4.37 -25.70
CA ILE A 71 8.77 3.09 -24.99
C ILE A 71 8.05 3.24 -23.66
N VAL A 72 7.12 2.34 -23.37
CA VAL A 72 6.44 2.26 -22.08
C VAL A 72 6.80 0.95 -21.41
N THR A 73 7.35 1.04 -20.20
CA THR A 73 7.81 -0.12 -19.43
C THR A 73 7.20 -0.14 -18.03
N LYS A 74 6.79 -1.31 -17.58
CA LYS A 74 6.28 -1.55 -16.22
C LYS A 74 6.55 -3.00 -15.83
N GLU A 75 7.11 -3.22 -14.65
CA GLU A 75 7.34 -4.57 -14.12
C GLU A 75 6.02 -5.37 -14.10
N GLY A 76 6.04 -6.57 -14.68
CA GLY A 76 4.86 -7.44 -14.81
C GLY A 76 4.09 -7.28 -16.12
N TYR A 77 4.43 -6.29 -16.95
CA TYR A 77 3.83 -6.03 -18.26
C TYR A 77 4.86 -6.21 -19.38
N GLU A 78 4.38 -6.51 -20.58
CA GLU A 78 5.18 -6.49 -21.81
C GLU A 78 5.53 -5.03 -22.16
N ASP A 79 6.76 -4.81 -22.62
CA ASP A 79 7.19 -3.47 -23.07
C ASP A 79 6.36 -3.05 -24.29
N HIS A 80 5.81 -1.84 -24.25
CA HIS A 80 4.97 -1.32 -25.31
C HIS A 80 5.69 -0.22 -26.09
N TYR A 81 5.64 -0.31 -27.42
CA TYR A 81 6.34 0.58 -28.34
C TYR A 81 5.36 1.19 -29.33
N PHE A 82 5.40 2.51 -29.49
CA PHE A 82 4.59 3.19 -30.50
C PHE A 82 5.29 4.47 -30.98
N LEU A 83 4.80 5.01 -32.10
CA LEU A 83 5.37 6.21 -32.71
C LEU A 83 4.56 7.45 -32.36
N ILE A 84 5.25 8.56 -32.10
CA ILE A 84 4.66 9.90 -32.03
C ILE A 84 5.35 10.81 -33.06
N ASP A 85 4.61 11.76 -33.63
CA ASP A 85 5.18 12.79 -34.49
C ASP A 85 5.33 14.10 -33.72
N VAL A 86 6.58 14.49 -33.49
CA VAL A 86 6.95 15.66 -32.66
C VAL A 86 7.06 16.89 -33.56
N ASP A 87 5.95 17.65 -33.61
CA ASP A 87 5.81 18.93 -34.31
C ASP A 87 5.78 20.10 -33.29
N PRO A 88 6.71 21.08 -33.37
CA PRO A 88 6.82 22.18 -32.40
C PRO A 88 5.55 23.04 -32.25
N ASP A 89 4.62 23.00 -33.21
CA ASP A 89 3.38 23.79 -33.18
C ASP A 89 2.17 23.01 -32.65
N LYS A 90 2.32 21.76 -32.22
CA LYS A 90 1.19 20.87 -31.82
C LYS A 90 1.36 20.32 -30.41
N LYS A 91 0.26 20.19 -29.65
CA LYS A 91 0.26 19.38 -28.43
C LYS A 91 -0.02 17.91 -28.80
N VAL A 92 0.73 16.97 -28.24
CA VAL A 92 0.47 15.52 -28.42
C VAL A 92 -0.15 14.98 -27.14
N VAL A 93 -1.41 14.53 -27.23
CA VAL A 93 -2.11 13.87 -26.13
C VAL A 93 -2.51 12.48 -26.61
N VAL A 94 -2.10 11.45 -25.88
CA VAL A 94 -2.44 10.05 -26.17
C VAL A 94 -3.18 9.47 -24.98
N GLU A 95 -4.48 9.25 -25.14
CA GLU A 95 -5.31 8.66 -24.10
C GLU A 95 -5.19 7.13 -24.14
N ASN A 96 -5.16 6.51 -22.94
CA ASN A 96 -5.32 5.06 -22.75
C ASN A 96 -4.33 4.19 -23.51
N ILE A 97 -3.03 4.42 -23.28
CA ILE A 97 -1.97 3.52 -23.75
C ILE A 97 -2.08 2.20 -22.98
N GLY A 98 -2.51 1.15 -23.65
CA GLY A 98 -2.70 -0.18 -23.08
C GLY A 98 -1.39 -0.95 -22.93
N LEU A 99 -1.14 -1.48 -21.74
CA LEU A 99 -0.10 -2.47 -21.49
C LEU A 99 -0.71 -3.85 -21.30
N GLU A 100 -0.13 -4.85 -21.96
CA GLU A 100 -0.49 -6.24 -21.77
C GLU A 100 0.35 -6.85 -20.65
N MET A 101 -0.29 -7.54 -19.70
CA MET A 101 0.44 -8.27 -18.67
C MET A 101 1.21 -9.47 -19.26
N THR A 102 2.39 -9.73 -18.71
CA THR A 102 3.16 -10.94 -19.06
C THR A 102 2.43 -12.22 -18.63
N LYS A 103 2.64 -13.32 -19.36
CA LYS A 103 2.04 -14.63 -19.03
C LYS A 103 2.42 -15.13 -17.64
N ASP A 104 3.65 -14.85 -17.21
CA ASP A 104 4.14 -15.25 -15.89
C ASP A 104 3.47 -14.44 -14.78
N GLU A 105 3.27 -13.14 -14.98
CA GLU A 105 2.55 -12.30 -14.03
C GLU A 105 1.07 -12.70 -13.94
N ILE A 106 0.41 -12.98 -15.07
CA ILE A 106 -0.97 -13.51 -15.08
C ILE A 106 -1.05 -14.82 -14.28
N LYS A 107 -0.13 -15.75 -14.51
CA LYS A 107 -0.07 -17.04 -13.80
C LYS A 107 0.18 -16.84 -12.30
N ARG A 108 1.06 -15.91 -11.95
CA ARG A 108 1.37 -15.53 -10.57
C ARG A 108 0.13 -14.98 -9.86
N ARG A 109 -0.54 -13.96 -10.43
CA ARG A 109 -1.77 -13.37 -9.85
C ARG A 109 -2.87 -14.41 -9.70
N LYS A 110 -3.06 -15.30 -10.68
CA LYS A 110 -4.04 -16.39 -10.60
C LYS A 110 -3.73 -17.39 -9.48
N LYS A 111 -2.45 -17.72 -9.27
CA LYS A 111 -2.03 -18.60 -8.17
C LYS A 111 -2.25 -17.94 -6.81
N LEU A 112 -1.93 -16.66 -6.69
CA LEU A 112 -2.12 -15.88 -5.47
C LEU A 112 -3.61 -15.81 -5.10
N ARG A 113 -4.47 -15.46 -6.07
CA ARG A 113 -5.92 -15.38 -5.86
C ARG A 113 -6.50 -16.70 -5.34
N LYS A 114 -6.11 -17.83 -5.96
CA LYS A 114 -6.53 -19.17 -5.49
C LYS A 114 -6.03 -19.50 -4.08
N ALA A 115 -4.85 -19.03 -3.70
CA ALA A 115 -4.32 -19.25 -2.36
C ALA A 115 -5.12 -18.42 -1.33
N GLN A 116 -5.42 -17.16 -1.65
CA GLN A 116 -6.24 -16.26 -0.83
C GLN A 116 -7.66 -16.79 -0.66
N GLU A 117 -8.31 -17.22 -1.75
CA GLU A 117 -9.65 -17.83 -1.72
C GLU A 117 -9.68 -19.04 -0.79
N LYS A 118 -8.66 -19.91 -0.86
CA LYS A 118 -8.56 -21.10 -0.01
C LYS A 118 -8.31 -20.76 1.46
N GLU A 119 -7.49 -19.75 1.71
CA GLU A 119 -7.21 -19.27 3.08
C GLU A 119 -8.45 -18.65 3.70
N GLU A 120 -9.20 -17.87 2.94
CA GLU A 120 -10.46 -17.27 3.38
C GLU A 120 -11.53 -18.33 3.66
N GLU A 121 -11.67 -19.33 2.79
CA GLU A 121 -12.58 -20.46 3.01
C GLU A 121 -12.25 -21.20 4.32
N GLN A 122 -10.96 -21.45 4.57
CA GLN A 122 -10.52 -22.08 5.82
C GLN A 122 -10.82 -21.19 7.04
N ARG A 123 -10.57 -19.89 6.94
CA ARG A 123 -10.85 -18.92 8.01
C ARG A 123 -12.35 -18.88 8.35
N LEU A 124 -13.21 -18.87 7.35
CA LEU A 124 -14.66 -18.89 7.53
C LEU A 124 -15.12 -20.18 8.21
N LYS A 125 -14.53 -21.32 7.84
CA LYS A 125 -14.82 -22.60 8.46
C LYS A 125 -14.39 -22.65 9.93
N ASP A 126 -13.18 -22.19 10.23
CA ASP A 126 -12.66 -22.13 11.60
C ASP A 126 -13.53 -21.22 12.50
N GLU A 127 -14.02 -20.10 11.93
CA GLU A 127 -14.92 -19.19 12.63
C GLU A 127 -16.31 -19.81 12.85
N GLU A 128 -16.84 -20.55 11.88
CA GLU A 128 -18.11 -21.26 12.03
C GLU A 128 -18.04 -22.30 13.16
N ASP A 129 -16.95 -23.06 13.24
CA ASP A 129 -16.75 -24.07 14.28
C ASP A 129 -16.60 -23.42 15.68
N ARG A 130 -15.90 -22.28 15.77
CA ARG A 130 -15.83 -21.47 17.00
C ARG A 130 -17.19 -21.00 17.47
N LEU A 131 -18.02 -20.49 16.55
CA LEU A 131 -19.38 -20.02 16.87
C LEU A 131 -20.28 -21.16 17.33
N LYS A 132 -20.15 -22.36 16.74
CA LYS A 132 -20.86 -23.57 17.20
C LYS A 132 -20.47 -23.95 18.62
N GLU A 133 -19.18 -23.95 18.93
CA GLU A 133 -18.69 -24.25 20.28
C GLU A 133 -19.17 -23.20 21.31
N ALA A 134 -19.08 -21.91 20.97
CA ALA A 134 -19.57 -20.82 21.81
C ALA A 134 -21.07 -20.95 22.12
N ARG A 135 -21.90 -21.29 21.12
CA ARG A 135 -23.34 -21.55 21.32
C ARG A 135 -23.58 -22.71 22.28
N LYS A 136 -22.84 -23.82 22.13
CA LYS A 136 -22.96 -24.98 23.02
C LYS A 136 -22.57 -24.66 24.46
N ASN A 137 -21.53 -23.84 24.66
CA ASN A 137 -21.11 -23.41 25.99
C ASN A 137 -22.12 -22.45 26.62
N ARG A 138 -22.69 -21.52 25.84
CA ARG A 138 -23.77 -20.64 26.30
C ARG A 138 -25.01 -21.42 26.75
N GLU A 139 -25.44 -22.42 25.98
CA GLU A 139 -26.60 -23.25 26.33
C GLU A 139 -26.36 -24.05 27.62
N LYS A 140 -25.13 -24.54 27.84
CA LYS A 140 -24.76 -25.22 29.10
C LYS A 140 -24.81 -24.25 30.29
N GLU A 141 -24.32 -23.03 30.09
CA GLU A 141 -24.29 -22.01 31.14
C GLU A 141 -25.69 -21.52 31.49
N GLU A 142 -26.55 -21.28 30.51
CA GLU A 142 -27.96 -20.96 30.73
C GLU A 142 -28.68 -22.05 31.53
N LYS A 143 -28.42 -23.33 31.20
CA LYS A 143 -28.96 -24.48 31.97
C LYS A 143 -28.42 -24.51 33.41
N ARG A 144 -27.16 -24.12 33.63
CA ARG A 144 -26.55 -24.04 34.98
C ARG A 144 -27.20 -22.92 35.79
N LEU A 145 -27.27 -21.71 35.24
CA LEU A 145 -27.89 -20.55 35.85
C LEU A 145 -29.37 -20.80 36.17
N ALA A 146 -30.12 -21.43 35.26
CA ALA A 146 -31.52 -21.79 35.50
C ALA A 146 -31.70 -22.77 36.67
N LYS A 147 -30.77 -23.73 36.87
CA LYS A 147 -30.77 -24.63 38.03
C LYS A 147 -30.45 -23.89 39.32
N GLU A 148 -29.47 -22.99 39.29
CA GLU A 148 -29.10 -22.16 40.44
C GLU A 148 -30.24 -21.23 40.87
N LEU A 149 -30.89 -20.55 39.91
CA LEU A 149 -32.09 -19.73 40.13
C LEU A 149 -33.24 -20.53 40.78
N LYS A 150 -33.53 -21.74 40.30
CA LYS A 150 -34.55 -22.61 40.91
C LYS A 150 -34.19 -23.01 42.35
N LYS A 151 -32.91 -23.31 42.61
CA LYS A 151 -32.42 -23.71 43.95
C LYS A 151 -32.47 -22.53 44.93
N ALA A 152 -32.14 -21.33 44.48
CA ALA A 152 -32.18 -20.11 45.27
C ALA A 152 -33.63 -19.70 45.59
N LYS A 153 -34.56 -19.73 44.61
CA LYS A 153 -36.00 -19.51 44.87
C LYS A 153 -36.59 -20.49 45.89
N LYS A 154 -36.13 -21.75 45.92
CA LYS A 154 -36.58 -22.77 46.88
C LYS A 154 -36.06 -22.57 48.30
N ARG A 155 -35.00 -21.77 48.49
CA ARG A 155 -34.39 -21.48 49.80
C ARG A 155 -34.99 -20.25 50.50
N GLY A 156 -36.00 -19.61 49.92
CA GLY A 156 -36.67 -18.45 50.51
C GLY A 156 -35.82 -17.17 50.54
N GLY A 157 -34.67 -17.16 49.87
CA GLY A 157 -33.85 -15.96 49.73
C GLY A 157 -34.25 -15.18 48.47
N SER A 158 -34.52 -13.88 48.64
CA SER A 158 -34.44 -12.91 47.57
C SER A 158 -33.00 -12.89 47.04
N ILE A 159 -32.84 -13.03 45.73
CA ILE A 159 -31.55 -12.88 45.07
C ILE A 159 -31.49 -11.42 44.61
N GLU A 160 -30.72 -10.60 45.31
CA GLU A 160 -30.13 -9.41 44.67
C GLU A 160 -29.15 -9.93 43.63
N VAL A 161 -29.47 -9.70 42.36
CA VAL A 161 -28.53 -9.94 41.27
C VAL A 161 -27.73 -8.66 41.13
N ASP A 162 -26.54 -8.65 41.73
CA ASP A 162 -25.57 -7.59 41.53
C ASP A 162 -24.96 -7.74 40.13
N TYR A 163 -25.52 -6.99 39.18
CA TYR A 163 -24.90 -6.74 37.89
C TYR A 163 -24.00 -5.52 38.07
N GLU A 164 -22.74 -5.73 38.48
CA GLU A 164 -21.72 -4.69 38.29
C GLU A 164 -21.46 -4.55 36.77
N ASP A 165 -22.11 -3.54 36.21
CA ASP A 165 -21.71 -2.66 35.10
C ASP A 165 -21.17 -3.28 33.81
N ALA A 166 -22.09 -3.82 33.02
CA ALA A 166 -22.08 -3.56 31.57
C ALA A 166 -23.04 -2.41 31.29
N VAL A 167 -22.54 -1.18 31.34
CA VAL A 167 -23.26 0.01 30.86
C VAL A 167 -23.36 -0.10 29.33
N ILE A 168 -24.44 -0.73 28.86
CA ILE A 168 -25.01 -0.43 27.55
C ILE A 168 -25.96 0.73 27.80
N ASP A 169 -25.45 1.92 27.50
CA ASP A 169 -26.24 3.13 27.40
C ASP A 169 -27.40 2.87 26.41
N SER A 170 -28.58 2.66 26.98
CA SER A 170 -29.84 2.44 26.28
C SER A 170 -30.82 3.53 26.68
N GLU A 171 -30.34 4.77 26.77
CA GLU A 171 -31.25 5.90 26.60
C GLU A 171 -31.67 5.97 25.12
N PRO A 172 -32.99 6.02 24.83
CA PRO A 172 -33.45 6.40 23.50
C PRO A 172 -33.05 7.87 23.33
N ARG A 173 -32.02 8.12 22.52
CA ARG A 173 -31.77 9.48 22.01
C ARG A 173 -33.05 9.92 21.30
N GLU A 174 -33.75 10.87 21.90
CA GLU A 174 -34.78 11.64 21.22
C GLU A 174 -34.16 12.16 19.92
N THR A 175 -34.71 11.70 18.80
CA THR A 175 -34.35 12.24 17.49
C THR A 175 -34.86 13.66 17.45
N ASP A 176 -33.95 14.62 17.47
CA ASP A 176 -34.27 16.00 17.10
C ASP A 176 -35.01 15.99 15.75
N PRO A 177 -36.05 16.81 15.58
CA PRO A 177 -36.80 16.86 14.34
C PRO A 177 -35.85 17.20 13.20
N ILE A 178 -35.90 16.37 12.15
CA ILE A 178 -35.23 16.58 10.87
C ILE A 178 -35.70 17.95 10.36
N VAL A 179 -34.82 18.95 10.49
CA VAL A 179 -34.94 20.21 9.78
C VAL A 179 -34.45 19.91 8.37
N ASP A 180 -35.36 19.91 7.41
CA ASP A 180 -35.04 19.93 5.97
C ASP A 180 -34.34 21.27 5.66
N GLU A 181 -33.05 21.38 5.99
CA GLU A 181 -32.17 22.33 5.35
C GLU A 181 -31.65 21.69 4.05
N PRO A 182 -31.77 22.38 2.91
CA PRO A 182 -31.22 21.88 1.66
C PRO A 182 -29.69 21.88 1.79
N ILE A 183 -29.12 20.68 1.91
CA ILE A 183 -27.68 20.47 1.89
C ILE A 183 -27.19 20.90 0.51
N GLU A 184 -26.45 22.01 0.47
CA GLU A 184 -25.68 22.37 -0.71
C GLU A 184 -24.67 21.25 -0.98
N THR A 185 -24.85 20.59 -2.11
CA THR A 185 -23.98 19.51 -2.59
C THR A 185 -22.66 20.10 -3.09
N SER A 186 -21.73 20.37 -2.19
CA SER A 186 -20.33 20.58 -2.52
C SER A 186 -19.50 19.45 -1.90
N ASP A 187 -18.99 18.58 -2.78
CA ASP A 187 -17.84 17.70 -2.57
C ASP A 187 -17.97 16.59 -1.50
N VAL A 188 -18.78 15.57 -1.78
CA VAL A 188 -18.59 14.25 -1.13
C VAL A 188 -17.40 13.59 -1.82
N GLU A 189 -16.22 13.59 -1.19
CA GLU A 189 -15.09 12.78 -1.64
C GLU A 189 -15.55 11.31 -1.73
N GLU A 190 -15.53 10.76 -2.94
CA GLU A 190 -15.97 9.39 -3.19
C GLU A 190 -15.01 8.41 -2.49
N ILE A 191 -15.50 7.70 -1.47
CA ILE A 191 -14.69 6.75 -0.69
C ILE A 191 -14.13 5.68 -1.63
N SER A 192 -12.81 5.61 -1.72
CA SER A 192 -12.13 4.69 -2.63
C SER A 192 -12.08 3.23 -2.10
N PRO A 193 -11.97 2.22 -2.99
CA PRO A 193 -11.83 0.83 -2.57
C PRO A 193 -10.64 0.56 -1.64
N ILE A 194 -9.55 1.33 -1.78
CA ILE A 194 -8.36 1.20 -0.93
C ILE A 194 -8.66 1.63 0.50
N GLN A 195 -9.45 2.71 0.68
CA GLN A 195 -9.90 3.17 1.99
C GLN A 195 -10.78 2.13 2.69
N ILE A 196 -11.71 1.52 1.96
CA ILE A 196 -12.57 0.45 2.50
C ILE A 196 -11.72 -0.75 2.95
N LYS A 197 -10.81 -1.21 2.08
CA LYS A 197 -9.95 -2.37 2.36
C LYS A 197 -9.06 -2.16 3.59
N TYR A 198 -8.32 -1.07 3.63
CA TYR A 198 -7.37 -0.82 4.72
C TYR A 198 -8.03 -0.31 5.99
N GLY A 199 -9.17 0.37 5.89
CA GLY A 199 -10.02 0.68 7.05
C GLY A 199 -10.43 -0.60 7.78
N ALA A 200 -10.94 -1.59 7.05
CA ALA A 200 -11.31 -2.89 7.62
C ALA A 200 -10.11 -3.65 8.23
N ILE A 201 -8.94 -3.62 7.58
CA ILE A 201 -7.73 -4.30 8.09
C ILE A 201 -7.20 -3.66 9.38
N LEU A 202 -7.23 -2.32 9.46
CA LEU A 202 -6.62 -1.55 10.54
C LEU A 202 -7.60 -1.23 11.68
N GLY A 203 -8.89 -1.56 11.51
CA GLY A 203 -9.94 -1.17 12.45
C GLY A 203 -10.15 0.35 12.48
N LYS A 204 -10.12 0.98 11.30
CA LYS A 204 -10.38 2.41 11.07
C LYS A 204 -11.58 2.56 10.15
N THR A 205 -12.28 3.69 10.24
CA THR A 205 -13.26 4.10 9.21
C THR A 205 -12.54 4.37 7.88
N PRO A 206 -13.18 4.18 6.72
CA PRO A 206 -12.56 4.49 5.42
C PRO A 206 -12.04 5.93 5.33
N GLU A 207 -12.73 6.88 5.95
CA GLU A 207 -12.39 8.31 5.98
C GLU A 207 -11.09 8.58 6.77
N GLU A 208 -10.77 7.75 7.77
CA GLU A 208 -9.50 7.83 8.51
C GLU A 208 -8.30 7.30 7.71
N ILE A 209 -8.53 6.68 6.55
CA ILE A 209 -7.48 6.25 5.62
C ILE A 209 -7.18 7.40 4.65
N THR A 210 -6.39 8.37 5.12
CA THR A 210 -6.11 9.60 4.36
C THR A 210 -4.88 9.49 3.46
N ASN A 211 -3.91 8.63 3.80
CA ASN A 211 -2.68 8.44 3.04
C ASN A 211 -2.85 7.41 1.92
N ILE A 212 -3.66 7.75 0.92
CA ILE A 212 -4.02 6.87 -0.21
C ILE A 212 -2.77 6.33 -0.92
N GLN A 213 -1.72 7.14 -1.06
CA GLN A 213 -0.44 6.74 -1.66
C GLN A 213 0.24 5.59 -0.90
N LEU A 214 0.31 5.70 0.43
CA LEU A 214 0.89 4.66 1.27
C LEU A 214 0.17 3.33 1.09
N TYR A 215 -1.16 3.36 1.19
CA TYR A 215 -1.96 2.13 1.16
C TYR A 215 -2.02 1.50 -0.22
N THR A 216 -2.03 2.30 -1.29
CA THR A 216 -1.91 1.81 -2.67
C THR A 216 -0.55 1.13 -2.89
N PHE A 217 0.54 1.76 -2.45
CA PHE A 217 1.87 1.13 -2.52
C PHE A 217 1.90 -0.19 -1.73
N ILE A 218 1.32 -0.23 -0.52
CA ILE A 218 1.28 -1.47 0.27
C ILE A 218 0.49 -2.55 -0.47
N ASP A 219 -0.59 -2.18 -1.17
CA ASP A 219 -1.42 -3.13 -1.92
C ASP A 219 -0.67 -3.79 -3.05
N ASP A 220 0.04 -3.01 -3.86
CA ASP A 220 0.84 -3.49 -4.99
C ASP A 220 1.92 -4.48 -4.56
N TRP A 221 2.49 -4.25 -3.37
CA TRP A 221 3.57 -5.09 -2.84
C TRP A 221 3.08 -6.27 -1.99
N MET A 222 1.80 -6.29 -1.60
CA MET A 222 1.24 -7.29 -0.69
C MET A 222 1.49 -8.71 -1.19
N GLY A 223 2.00 -9.58 -0.31
CA GLY A 223 2.30 -10.97 -0.65
C GLY A 223 3.58 -11.20 -1.47
N THR A 224 4.33 -10.16 -1.84
CA THR A 224 5.65 -10.31 -2.46
C THR A 224 6.53 -11.23 -1.59
N PRO A 225 7.12 -12.31 -2.15
CA PRO A 225 7.88 -13.27 -1.36
C PRO A 225 9.04 -12.64 -0.61
N TYR A 226 9.32 -13.14 0.59
CA TYR A 226 10.51 -12.70 1.31
C TYR A 226 11.76 -13.33 0.69
N LYS A 227 12.75 -12.48 0.36
CA LYS A 227 14.07 -12.91 -0.09
C LYS A 227 15.13 -12.03 0.54
N MET A 228 16.01 -12.63 1.35
CA MET A 228 17.15 -11.91 1.94
C MET A 228 18.00 -11.26 0.83
N GLY A 229 18.29 -9.96 0.96
CA GLY A 229 19.01 -9.20 -0.07
C GLY A 229 18.14 -8.81 -1.27
N GLY A 230 16.92 -9.34 -1.37
CA GLY A 230 15.98 -9.07 -2.43
C GLY A 230 15.51 -7.62 -2.43
N ALA A 231 15.17 -7.12 -3.61
CA ALA A 231 14.83 -5.73 -3.82
C ALA A 231 13.80 -5.54 -4.94
N ASN A 232 13.00 -6.54 -5.30
CA ASN A 232 11.98 -6.43 -6.37
C ASN A 232 10.77 -7.31 -6.05
N THR A 233 9.78 -7.35 -6.95
CA THR A 233 8.54 -8.09 -6.70
C THR A 233 8.71 -9.61 -6.75
N ASP A 234 9.80 -10.14 -7.32
CA ASP A 234 10.15 -11.58 -7.24
C ASP A 234 10.66 -12.01 -5.86
N GLY A 235 11.13 -11.05 -5.08
CA GLY A 235 11.57 -11.28 -3.73
C GLY A 235 12.19 -10.04 -3.11
N ILE A 236 11.75 -9.70 -1.89
CA ILE A 236 12.21 -8.50 -1.19
C ILE A 236 12.53 -8.80 0.28
N ASP A 237 13.53 -8.11 0.82
CA ASP A 237 13.79 -8.10 2.27
C ASP A 237 13.15 -6.90 2.97
N CYS A 238 13.13 -6.93 4.31
CA CYS A 238 12.47 -5.92 5.13
C CYS A 238 12.99 -4.50 4.86
N SER A 239 14.30 -4.35 4.79
CA SER A 239 14.96 -3.05 4.59
C SER A 239 14.83 -2.51 3.17
N SER A 240 14.90 -3.36 2.14
CA SER A 240 14.58 -2.99 0.76
C SER A 240 13.13 -2.57 0.60
N PHE A 241 12.21 -3.29 1.26
CA PHE A 241 10.78 -2.94 1.21
C PHE A 241 10.54 -1.57 1.84
N ALA A 242 11.09 -1.32 3.03
CA ALA A 242 11.03 0.00 3.64
C ALA A 242 11.65 1.08 2.74
N GLN A 243 12.80 0.80 2.13
CA GLN A 243 13.47 1.74 1.22
C GLN A 243 12.62 2.10 0.00
N ARG A 244 11.99 1.10 -0.63
CA ARG A 244 11.10 1.33 -1.78
C ARG A 244 9.84 2.08 -1.40
N LEU A 245 9.24 1.77 -0.25
CA LEU A 245 8.07 2.50 0.24
C LEU A 245 8.41 3.96 0.49
N PHE A 246 9.51 4.24 1.22
CA PHE A 246 9.92 5.61 1.49
C PHE A 246 10.26 6.39 0.22
N THR A 247 10.88 5.73 -0.76
CA THR A 247 11.20 6.35 -2.05
C THR A 247 9.92 6.64 -2.86
N GLY A 248 9.00 5.68 -2.93
CA GLY A 248 7.79 5.77 -3.76
C GLY A 248 6.67 6.62 -3.16
N VAL A 249 6.50 6.60 -1.84
CA VAL A 249 5.41 7.29 -1.14
C VAL A 249 5.83 8.65 -0.62
N TYR A 250 7.08 8.77 -0.13
CA TYR A 250 7.54 9.99 0.55
C TYR A 250 8.66 10.72 -0.21
N GLY A 251 9.10 10.22 -1.37
CA GLY A 251 10.22 10.79 -2.11
C GLY A 251 11.55 10.75 -1.34
N MET A 252 11.66 9.91 -0.32
CA MET A 252 12.80 9.85 0.58
C MET A 252 13.62 8.58 0.34
N TYR A 253 14.86 8.74 -0.11
CA TYR A 253 15.79 7.62 -0.14
C TYR A 253 16.39 7.38 1.25
N ILE A 254 16.18 6.17 1.78
CA ILE A 254 16.75 5.74 3.06
C ILE A 254 17.81 4.65 2.86
N GLU A 255 18.57 4.35 3.90
CA GLU A 255 19.70 3.44 3.85
C GLU A 255 19.28 2.00 3.56
N ARG A 256 20.21 1.18 3.03
CA ARG A 256 19.88 -0.16 2.53
C ARG A 256 19.58 -1.21 3.61
N THR A 257 20.14 -1.08 4.80
CA THR A 257 19.99 -2.09 5.88
C THR A 257 19.18 -1.53 7.04
N ALA A 258 18.41 -2.38 7.73
CA ALA A 258 17.57 -1.96 8.86
C ALA A 258 18.38 -1.22 9.95
N GLN A 259 19.56 -1.74 10.29
CA GLN A 259 20.51 -1.10 11.20
C GLN A 259 20.89 0.32 10.75
N LYS A 260 21.23 0.51 9.47
CA LYS A 260 21.61 1.83 8.94
C LYS A 260 20.42 2.78 8.81
N GLN A 261 19.21 2.27 8.59
CA GLN A 261 17.99 3.09 8.57
C GLN A 261 17.69 3.66 9.96
N ARG A 262 17.94 2.88 11.02
CA ARG A 262 17.87 3.34 12.40
C ARG A 262 18.97 4.35 12.71
N ASP A 263 20.22 3.97 12.47
CA ASP A 263 21.39 4.78 12.85
C ASP A 263 21.60 6.01 11.94
N SER A 264 20.69 6.22 10.98
CA SER A 264 20.74 7.38 10.09
C SER A 264 20.53 8.67 10.89
N LYS A 265 21.36 9.66 10.62
CA LYS A 265 21.25 10.99 11.26
C LYS A 265 19.94 11.73 10.97
N TYR A 266 19.16 11.29 9.98
CA TYR A 266 17.84 11.88 9.69
C TYR A 266 16.66 11.02 10.19
N THR A 267 16.96 10.02 11.01
CA THR A 267 15.97 9.21 11.71
C THR A 267 15.97 9.64 13.17
N ASP A 268 14.90 10.32 13.58
CA ASP A 268 14.71 10.68 14.99
C ASP A 268 14.25 9.42 15.74
N GLU A 269 15.21 8.71 16.32
CA GLU A 269 14.94 7.51 17.11
C GLU A 269 14.25 7.87 18.44
N PHE A 270 13.22 7.11 18.78
CA PHE A 270 12.54 7.21 20.06
C PHE A 270 12.05 5.85 20.56
N SER A 271 11.88 5.77 21.87
CA SER A 271 11.33 4.62 22.57
C SER A 271 9.98 4.99 23.18
N GLY A 272 8.93 4.26 22.82
CA GLY A 272 7.58 4.47 23.35
C GLY A 272 6.52 4.30 22.28
N LYS A 273 5.68 3.27 22.43
CA LYS A 273 4.60 2.98 21.48
C LYS A 273 3.56 4.11 21.40
N GLN A 274 3.45 4.92 22.45
CA GLN A 274 2.53 6.05 22.52
C GLN A 274 2.89 7.20 21.56
N TYR A 275 4.12 7.24 21.05
CA TYR A 275 4.57 8.29 20.12
C TYR A 275 4.44 7.91 18.64
N LEU A 276 4.04 6.67 18.37
CA LEU A 276 3.95 6.11 17.02
C LEU A 276 2.89 6.83 16.19
N LYS A 277 3.29 7.21 14.98
CA LYS A 277 2.45 7.79 13.94
C LYS A 277 2.65 7.03 12.63
N GLU A 278 1.63 7.06 11.79
CA GLU A 278 1.69 6.45 10.46
C GLU A 278 2.95 6.90 9.71
N GLY A 279 3.66 5.93 9.12
CA GLY A 279 4.93 6.18 8.42
C GLY A 279 6.19 6.04 9.28
N ASP A 280 6.08 5.93 10.61
CA ASP A 280 7.26 5.68 11.45
C ASP A 280 7.90 4.31 11.15
N LEU A 281 9.23 4.26 11.12
CA LEU A 281 10.00 3.02 11.03
C LEU A 281 9.98 2.32 12.39
N LEU A 282 9.77 1.01 12.39
CA LEU A 282 9.79 0.16 13.58
C LEU A 282 10.98 -0.79 13.48
N PHE A 283 11.86 -0.77 14.47
CA PHE A 283 13.08 -1.58 14.49
C PHE A 283 12.94 -2.74 15.46
N PHE A 284 13.35 -3.92 14.98
CA PHE A 284 13.24 -5.16 15.72
C PHE A 284 14.58 -5.90 15.78
N GLY A 285 14.86 -6.57 16.88
CA GLY A 285 16.15 -7.19 17.15
C GLY A 285 16.14 -8.14 18.34
N GLU A 286 17.30 -8.77 18.58
CA GLU A 286 17.56 -9.50 19.83
C GLU A 286 18.03 -8.56 20.95
N SER A 287 18.62 -7.43 20.58
CA SER A 287 19.10 -6.39 21.50
C SER A 287 19.10 -5.02 20.83
N GLU A 288 19.31 -3.98 21.62
CA GLU A 288 19.47 -2.59 21.14
C GLU A 288 20.68 -2.40 20.21
N TYR A 289 21.62 -3.35 20.17
CA TYR A 289 22.81 -3.27 19.32
C TYR A 289 22.70 -4.10 18.04
N GLU A 290 21.63 -4.89 17.89
CA GLU A 290 21.48 -5.84 16.80
C GLU A 290 20.08 -5.76 16.19
N ILE A 291 19.86 -4.76 15.34
CA ILE A 291 18.63 -4.65 14.55
C ILE A 291 18.68 -5.62 13.38
N SER A 292 17.75 -6.58 13.38
CA SER A 292 17.63 -7.62 12.37
C SER A 292 16.44 -7.43 11.44
N HIS A 293 15.49 -6.55 11.78
CA HIS A 293 14.29 -6.36 10.98
C HIS A 293 13.72 -4.95 11.12
N VAL A 294 13.01 -4.51 10.08
CA VAL A 294 12.33 -3.21 10.03
C VAL A 294 10.91 -3.36 9.47
N GLY A 295 9.97 -2.58 10.01
CA GLY A 295 8.61 -2.43 9.51
C GLY A 295 8.21 -0.95 9.49
N ILE A 296 7.03 -0.66 8.94
CA ILE A 296 6.51 0.71 8.84
C ILE A 296 5.12 0.75 9.49
N TYR A 297 4.95 1.64 10.47
CA TYR A 297 3.73 1.73 11.26
C TYR A 297 2.56 2.31 10.46
N LEU A 298 1.36 1.74 10.63
CA LEU A 298 0.13 2.13 9.93
C LEU A 298 -0.95 2.70 10.88
N GLY A 299 -0.75 2.57 12.20
CA GLY A 299 -1.77 2.88 13.21
C GLY A 299 -2.35 1.63 13.87
N ASN A 300 -3.03 1.81 15.00
CA ASN A 300 -3.70 0.74 15.74
C ASN A 300 -2.84 -0.52 16.00
N ASN A 301 -1.54 -0.34 16.32
CA ASN A 301 -0.55 -1.41 16.47
C ASN A 301 -0.20 -2.18 15.17
N TYR A 302 -0.80 -1.85 14.03
CA TYR A 302 -0.51 -2.49 12.77
C TYR A 302 0.71 -1.85 12.09
N PHE A 303 1.45 -2.70 11.38
CA PHE A 303 2.60 -2.28 10.59
C PHE A 303 2.80 -3.20 9.39
N VAL A 304 3.26 -2.63 8.28
CA VAL A 304 3.63 -3.39 7.08
C VAL A 304 5.12 -3.76 7.13
N ASN A 305 5.46 -4.95 6.66
CA ASN A 305 6.84 -5.44 6.62
C ASN A 305 7.00 -6.60 5.62
N ALA A 306 8.22 -6.81 5.12
CA ALA A 306 8.59 -8.03 4.39
C ALA A 306 9.34 -8.99 5.31
N THR A 307 8.77 -10.15 5.65
CA THR A 307 9.36 -11.08 6.63
C THR A 307 9.40 -12.53 6.18
N SER A 308 10.46 -13.24 6.58
CA SER A 308 10.58 -14.70 6.42
C SER A 308 9.59 -15.47 7.32
N ARG A 309 9.06 -14.82 8.36
CA ARG A 309 8.11 -15.43 9.28
C ARG A 309 6.79 -15.68 8.57
N ARG A 310 6.23 -16.88 8.70
CA ARG A 310 4.98 -17.26 8.02
C ARG A 310 3.71 -16.74 8.70
N GLY A 311 3.77 -16.36 9.99
CA GLY A 311 2.61 -15.83 10.73
C GLY A 311 1.41 -16.78 10.70
N SER A 312 0.21 -16.27 11.01
CA SER A 312 -1.03 -17.04 11.00
C SER A 312 -1.49 -17.43 9.58
N THR A 313 -1.10 -16.63 8.58
CA THR A 313 -1.44 -16.85 7.17
C THR A 313 -0.60 -17.94 6.49
N GLY A 314 0.44 -18.45 7.16
CA GLY A 314 1.30 -19.51 6.64
C GLY A 314 2.26 -19.06 5.52
N VAL A 315 2.26 -17.78 5.12
CA VAL A 315 3.05 -17.25 3.99
C VAL A 315 4.12 -16.27 4.48
N SER A 316 5.34 -16.42 3.97
CA SER A 316 6.45 -15.46 4.14
C SER A 316 6.42 -14.43 3.02
N GLY A 317 6.63 -13.16 3.34
CA GLY A 317 6.57 -12.07 2.36
C GLY A 317 6.18 -10.74 2.96
N VAL A 318 5.83 -9.80 2.08
CA VAL A 318 5.21 -8.53 2.44
C VAL A 318 3.83 -8.78 3.02
N LYS A 319 3.59 -8.30 4.23
CA LYS A 319 2.31 -8.39 4.91
C LYS A 319 2.16 -7.36 6.01
N ILE A 320 0.93 -7.23 6.50
CA ILE A 320 0.61 -6.47 7.70
C ILE A 320 0.70 -7.42 8.91
N SER A 321 1.42 -6.97 9.92
CA SER A 321 1.60 -7.62 11.21
C SER A 321 1.05 -6.71 12.31
N ASN A 322 0.82 -7.26 13.51
CA ASN A 322 0.41 -6.47 14.67
C ASN A 322 1.48 -6.49 15.79
N LEU A 323 1.84 -5.32 16.31
CA LEU A 323 2.81 -5.12 17.40
C LEU A 323 2.38 -5.76 18.73
N ALA A 324 1.10 -6.10 18.89
CA ALA A 324 0.58 -6.82 20.05
C ALA A 324 0.85 -8.33 19.98
N GLU A 325 1.20 -8.88 18.81
CA GLU A 325 1.59 -10.29 18.70
C GLU A 325 2.83 -10.56 19.55
N ASN A 326 2.81 -11.64 20.35
CA ASN A 326 3.88 -12.02 21.28
C ASN A 326 5.29 -12.04 20.66
N TYR A 327 5.40 -12.36 19.36
CA TYR A 327 6.70 -12.32 18.67
C TYR A 327 7.18 -10.89 18.45
N TRP A 328 6.34 -10.04 17.84
CA TRP A 328 6.70 -8.66 17.52
C TRP A 328 6.86 -7.80 18.77
N SER A 329 6.01 -8.01 19.78
CA SER A 329 6.09 -7.28 21.04
C SER A 329 7.40 -7.53 21.78
N LYS A 330 7.95 -8.75 21.72
CA LYS A 330 9.24 -9.12 22.34
C LYS A 330 10.45 -8.66 21.54
N LYS A 331 10.32 -8.51 20.22
CA LYS A 331 11.43 -8.13 19.34
C LYS A 331 11.51 -6.63 19.10
N PHE A 332 10.46 -5.88 19.43
CA PHE A 332 10.43 -4.43 19.24
C PHE A 332 11.50 -3.76 20.13
N ILE A 333 12.39 -3.01 19.49
CA ILE A 333 13.50 -2.32 20.15
C ILE A 333 13.17 -0.83 20.27
N SER A 334 12.95 -0.19 19.13
CA SER A 334 12.71 1.25 19.04
C SER A 334 11.93 1.58 17.77
N ALA A 335 11.51 2.83 17.66
CA ALA A 335 10.94 3.39 16.45
C ALA A 335 11.74 4.61 16.01
N GLY A 336 11.59 5.00 14.75
CA GLY A 336 12.26 6.18 14.21
C GLY A 336 11.36 6.92 13.24
N ARG A 337 11.29 8.25 13.40
CA ARG A 337 10.60 9.12 12.44
C ARG A 337 11.60 9.69 11.47
N ARG A 338 11.32 9.56 10.18
CA ARG A 338 12.15 10.16 9.13
C ARG A 338 11.76 11.62 8.94
N HIS A 339 12.74 12.52 8.96
CA HIS A 339 12.55 13.90 8.54
C HIS A 339 13.26 14.17 7.21
N VAL A 340 12.76 15.18 6.49
CA VAL A 340 13.33 15.61 5.21
C VAL A 340 14.73 16.15 5.46
N LYS A 341 15.63 15.87 4.52
CA LYS A 341 16.97 16.45 4.52
C LYS A 341 16.81 17.98 4.41
N ASP A 342 17.12 18.72 5.46
CA ASP A 342 17.29 20.17 5.34
C ASP A 342 18.37 20.40 4.27
N ASN A 343 17.97 20.97 3.13
CA ASN A 343 18.87 21.32 2.03
C ASN A 343 19.56 22.64 2.30
#